data_AF-A0A141CLG7-F1
#
_entry.id   AF-A0A141CLG7-F1
#
_cell.length_a   1.000
_cell.length_b   1.000
_cell.length_c   1.000
_cell.angle_alpha   90.00
_cell.angle_beta   90.00
_cell.angle_gamma   90.00
#
_symmetry.space_group_name_H-M   'P 1'
#
loop_
_entity.id
_entity.type
_entity.pdbx_description
1 polymer ?
#
loop_
_entity_poly.entity_id
_entity_poly.type
_entity_poly.pdbx_seq_one_letter_code
_entity_poly.pdbx_strand_id
1 'polypeptide(L)'
;QWYWSYEYSDIFDSEMDAYMKPSPYRLQDCDHRLLLPELSPIRVLVTAADVLHSWTVPNLGIKADAVPGRLNQLSFFSDRVGVFFGQCSEICGSNHSFMPIVAEVVPAVCFMATLAN
;
A
#
# COMPACT_ATOMS: atom_id res chain seq x y z
N GLN A 1 11.10 -7.66 -5.30
CA GLN A 1 10.22 -8.54 -6.11
C GLN A 1 9.91 -9.83 -5.33
N TRP A 2 8.66 -10.30 -5.21
CA TRP A 2 7.37 -9.70 -5.61
C TRP A 2 6.50 -9.49 -4.37
N TYR A 3 6.61 -8.29 -3.81
CA TYR A 3 5.94 -7.84 -2.60
C TYR A 3 6.05 -6.31 -2.56
N TRP A 4 5.35 -5.69 -1.63
CA TRP A 4 5.46 -4.25 -1.36
C TRP A 4 6.05 -4.03 0.03
N SER A 5 6.94 -3.05 0.18
CA SER A 5 7.39 -2.57 1.49
C SER A 5 6.77 -1.21 1.76
N TYR A 6 6.40 -0.97 3.01
CA TYR A 6 5.80 0.29 3.46
C TYR A 6 6.58 0.84 4.64
N GLU A 7 6.87 2.14 4.58
CA GLU A 7 7.59 2.88 5.63
C GLU A 7 6.71 4.03 6.14
N TYR A 8 6.65 4.22 7.46
CA TYR A 8 5.96 5.35 8.10
C TYR A 8 6.94 6.38 8.69
N SER A 9 8.11 6.55 8.07
CA SER A 9 9.28 7.29 8.59
C SER A 9 9.01 8.72 9.07
N ASP A 10 7.99 9.40 8.55
CA ASP A 10 7.59 10.75 9.01
C ASP A 10 6.99 10.77 10.42
N ILE A 11 6.41 9.65 10.90
CA ILE A 11 5.65 9.57 12.15
C ILE A 11 6.25 8.52 13.09
N PHE A 12 6.62 7.36 12.55
CA PHE A 12 7.18 6.23 13.28
C PHE A 12 8.35 5.67 12.47
N ASP A 13 9.46 5.32 13.13
CA ASP A 13 10.59 4.64 12.48
C ASP A 13 10.23 3.15 12.28
N SER A 14 9.21 2.89 11.47
CA SER A 14 8.64 1.57 11.22
C SER A 14 8.56 1.25 9.74
N GLU A 15 8.90 0.00 9.43
CA GLU A 15 8.91 -0.57 8.09
C GLU A 15 8.27 -1.97 8.15
N MET A 16 7.53 -2.33 7.11
CA MET A 16 6.94 -3.65 6.97
C MET A 16 6.90 -4.11 5.51
N ASP A 17 7.11 -5.41 5.31
CA ASP A 17 6.89 -6.06 4.02
C ASP A 17 5.49 -6.70 3.96
N ALA A 18 4.84 -6.56 2.81
CA ALA A 18 3.51 -7.11 2.52
C ALA A 18 3.59 -8.14 1.39
N TYR A 19 3.48 -9.42 1.76
CA TYR A 19 3.46 -10.57 0.86
C TYR A 19 2.03 -11.08 0.67
N MET A 20 1.73 -11.59 -0.53
CA MET A 20 0.46 -12.28 -0.78
C MET A 20 0.30 -13.47 0.17
N LYS A 21 -0.88 -13.59 0.80
CA LYS A 21 -1.22 -14.77 1.61
C LYS A 21 -2.43 -15.51 1.05
N PRO A 22 -2.53 -16.83 1.29
CA PRO A 22 -3.78 -17.56 1.08
C PRO A 22 -4.89 -16.96 1.95
N SER A 23 -6.01 -16.57 1.34
CA SER A 23 -7.19 -16.06 2.04
C SER A 23 -8.46 -16.40 1.24
N PRO A 24 -9.66 -16.23 1.81
CA PRO A 24 -10.92 -16.33 1.07
C PRO A 24 -10.96 -15.36 -0.14
N TYR A 25 -10.27 -14.23 -0.06
CA TYR A 25 -10.08 -13.27 -1.15
C TYR A 25 -8.85 -13.68 -1.97
N ARG A 26 -9.01 -14.74 -2.78
CA ARG A 26 -7.92 -15.35 -3.55
C ARG A 26 -7.09 -14.30 -4.30
N LEU A 27 -5.77 -14.27 -4.04
CA LEU A 27 -4.77 -13.37 -4.63
C LEU A 27 -4.90 -11.88 -4.29
N GLN A 28 -5.87 -11.50 -3.45
CA GLN A 28 -6.14 -10.09 -3.14
C GLN A 28 -5.66 -9.68 -1.75
N ASP A 29 -5.42 -10.62 -0.84
CA ASP A 29 -5.02 -10.30 0.54
C ASP A 29 -3.51 -10.50 0.76
N CYS A 30 -2.96 -9.79 1.75
CA CYS A 30 -1.56 -9.87 2.18
C CYS A 30 -1.44 -10.12 3.69
N ASP A 31 -0.25 -10.51 4.14
CA ASP A 31 0.08 -10.68 5.56
C ASP A 31 0.04 -9.37 6.34
N HIS A 32 0.65 -8.30 5.82
CA HIS A 32 0.64 -6.96 6.41
C HIS A 32 -0.08 -5.97 5.50
N ARG A 33 -1.09 -5.29 6.04
CA ARG A 33 -1.89 -4.29 5.31
C ARG A 33 -1.35 -2.89 5.59
N LEU A 34 -1.37 -2.03 4.59
CA LEU A 34 -1.06 -0.62 4.76
C LEU A 34 -2.18 0.04 5.56
N LEU A 35 -1.91 0.42 6.82
CA LEU A 35 -2.84 1.15 7.66
C LEU A 35 -2.82 2.64 7.32
N LEU A 36 -4.00 3.25 7.28
CA LEU A 36 -4.17 4.66 6.92
C LEU A 36 -5.22 5.31 7.82
N PRO A 37 -5.05 6.58 8.22
CA PRO A 37 -6.05 7.30 8.99
C PRO A 37 -7.19 7.80 8.09
N GLU A 38 -8.43 7.66 8.54
CA GLU A 38 -9.57 8.35 7.93
C GLU A 38 -9.51 9.87 8.17
N LEU A 39 -10.26 10.63 7.36
CA LEU A 39 -10.47 12.07 7.52
C LEU A 39 -9.19 12.90 7.60
N SER A 40 -8.10 12.40 7.03
CA SER A 40 -6.78 13.01 7.05
C SER A 40 -6.20 13.03 5.62
N PRO A 41 -5.58 14.14 5.18
CA PRO A 41 -4.84 14.15 3.92
C PRO A 41 -3.65 13.19 4.01
N ILE A 42 -3.58 12.23 3.10
CA ILE A 42 -2.51 11.24 3.03
C ILE A 42 -1.61 11.57 1.85
N ARG A 43 -0.30 11.57 2.07
CA ARG A 43 0.72 11.63 1.04
C ARG A 43 1.43 10.29 0.97
N VAL A 44 1.49 9.69 -0.22
CA VAL A 44 2.24 8.46 -0.47
C VAL A 44 3.35 8.77 -1.45
N LEU A 45 4.56 8.34 -1.10
CA LEU A 45 5.70 8.32 -2.00
C LEU A 45 5.89 6.90 -2.52
N VAL A 46 5.95 6.75 -3.84
CA VAL A 46 6.02 5.46 -4.52
C VAL A 46 7.31 5.40 -5.33
N THR A 47 8.11 4.37 -5.09
CA THR A 47 9.32 4.05 -5.86
C THR A 47 9.51 2.53 -5.92
N ALA A 48 10.48 2.07 -6.69
CA ALA A 48 10.84 0.66 -6.79
C ALA A 48 12.34 0.47 -6.56
N ALA A 49 12.69 -0.65 -5.91
CA ALA A 49 14.09 -1.02 -5.68
C ALA A 49 14.68 -1.86 -6.84
N ASP A 50 13.85 -2.38 -7.75
CA ASP A 50 14.28 -3.31 -8.79
C ASP A 50 13.86 -2.91 -10.22
N VAL A 51 12.66 -3.28 -10.67
CA VAL A 51 12.10 -2.99 -12.00
C VAL A 51 10.87 -2.08 -11.87
N LEU A 52 10.21 -1.79 -12.98
CA LEU A 52 8.96 -1.05 -12.97
C LEU A 52 7.86 -1.86 -12.26
N HIS A 53 7.13 -1.19 -11.38
CA HIS A 53 5.83 -1.66 -10.86
C HIS A 53 4.83 -0.51 -10.95
N SER A 54 3.60 -0.74 -10.52
CA SER A 54 2.62 0.34 -10.35
C SER A 54 1.76 0.06 -9.15
N TRP A 55 1.76 0.98 -8.19
CA TRP A 55 0.97 0.92 -6.98
C TRP A 55 -0.42 1.49 -7.25
N THR A 56 -1.46 0.65 -7.16
CA THR A 56 -2.83 1.00 -7.57
C THR A 56 -3.86 0.50 -6.56
N VAL A 57 -4.75 1.37 -6.12
CA VAL A 57 -5.94 1.03 -5.32
C VAL A 57 -7.17 1.66 -5.99
N PRO A 58 -7.91 0.91 -6.84
CA PRO A 58 -8.95 1.48 -7.70
C PRO A 58 -10.08 2.18 -6.95
N ASN A 59 -10.52 1.62 -5.82
CA ASN A 59 -11.60 2.20 -5.02
C ASN A 59 -11.24 3.52 -4.34
N LEU A 60 -9.93 3.82 -4.21
CA LEU A 60 -9.43 5.11 -3.76
C LEU A 60 -9.10 6.05 -4.94
N GLY A 61 -9.25 5.59 -6.19
CA GLY A 61 -8.95 6.37 -7.39
C GLY A 61 -7.46 6.68 -7.59
N ILE A 62 -6.58 5.89 -6.98
CA ILE A 62 -5.13 6.14 -6.98
C ILE A 62 -4.37 5.10 -7.78
N LYS A 63 -3.43 5.58 -8.60
CA LYS A 63 -2.44 4.81 -9.35
C LYS A 63 -1.17 5.65 -9.50
N ALA A 64 -0.02 5.09 -9.15
CA ALA A 64 1.29 5.64 -9.54
C ALA A 64 2.25 4.53 -9.91
N ASP A 65 3.02 4.77 -10.96
CA ASP A 65 4.12 3.90 -11.32
C ASP A 65 5.22 3.99 -10.26
N ALA A 66 5.79 2.85 -9.90
CA ALA A 66 6.96 2.72 -9.06
C ALA A 66 8.17 2.56 -9.98
N VAL A 67 8.95 3.63 -10.12
CA VAL A 67 10.06 3.69 -11.08
C VAL A 67 11.38 3.72 -10.31
N PRO A 68 12.32 2.79 -10.55
CA PRO A 68 13.63 2.81 -9.90
C PRO A 68 14.36 4.14 -10.13
N GLY A 69 14.85 4.74 -9.04
CA GLY A 69 15.53 6.04 -9.09
C GLY A 69 14.60 7.26 -9.20
N ARG A 70 13.27 7.10 -9.09
CA ARG A 70 12.30 8.19 -9.04
C ARG A 70 11.33 7.99 -7.88
N LEU A 71 11.09 9.05 -7.11
CA LEU A 71 10.03 9.12 -6.10
C LEU A 71 8.82 9.82 -6.69
N ASN A 72 7.79 9.06 -7.03
CA ASN A 72 6.50 9.61 -7.44
C ASN A 72 5.66 9.93 -6.19
N GLN A 73 4.93 11.04 -6.22
CA GLN A 73 4.08 11.46 -5.11
C GLN A 73 2.61 11.36 -5.52
N LEU A 74 1.80 10.75 -4.66
CA LEU A 74 0.35 10.77 -4.70
C LEU A 74 -0.19 11.43 -3.44
N SER A 75 -1.35 12.07 -3.56
CA SER A 75 -2.09 12.56 -2.40
C SER A 75 -3.56 12.19 -2.54
N PHE A 76 -4.17 11.70 -1.48
CA PHE A 76 -5.58 11.36 -1.44
C PHE A 76 -6.15 11.57 -0.05
N PHE A 77 -7.46 11.44 0.04
CA PHE A 77 -8.24 11.58 1.26
C PHE A 77 -9.31 10.50 1.26
N SER A 78 -9.48 9.80 2.40
CA SER A 78 -10.56 8.84 2.59
C SER A 78 -11.49 9.31 3.68
N ASP A 79 -12.79 9.37 3.38
CA ASP A 79 -13.87 9.70 4.29
C ASP A 79 -14.53 8.46 4.91
N ARG A 80 -14.05 7.26 4.56
CA ARG A 80 -14.65 5.99 4.97
C ARG A 80 -13.60 5.01 5.48
N VAL A 81 -13.86 4.46 6.66
CA VAL A 81 -13.19 3.27 7.20
C VAL A 81 -13.48 2.06 6.32
N GLY A 82 -12.47 1.23 6.09
CA GLY A 82 -12.64 -0.02 5.37
C GLY A 82 -11.34 -0.58 4.80
N VAL A 83 -11.46 -1.76 4.19
CA VAL A 83 -10.35 -2.44 3.51
C VAL A 83 -10.52 -2.26 2.01
N PHE A 84 -9.49 -1.70 1.39
CA PHE A 84 -9.44 -1.37 -0.03
C PHE A 84 -8.36 -2.21 -0.71
N PHE A 85 -8.77 -2.99 -1.70
CA PHE A 85 -7.90 -3.89 -2.42
C PHE A 85 -7.33 -3.23 -3.68
N GLY A 86 -6.11 -3.64 -4.00
CA GLY A 86 -5.33 -3.18 -5.14
C GLY A 86 -4.41 -4.28 -5.68
N GLN A 87 -3.82 -4.03 -6.83
CA GLN A 87 -2.90 -4.95 -7.53
C GLN A 87 -1.81 -4.15 -8.23
N CYS A 88 -0.66 -4.79 -8.47
CA CYS A 88 0.34 -4.22 -9.34
C CYS A 88 -0.25 -4.01 -10.75
N SER A 89 -0.10 -2.80 -11.31
CA SER A 89 -0.68 -2.44 -12.61
C SER A 89 0.37 -2.17 -13.71
N GLU A 90 1.58 -2.71 -13.54
CA GLU A 90 2.70 -2.62 -14.49
C GLU A 90 3.45 -3.95 -14.51
N ILE A 91 3.79 -4.46 -15.70
CA ILE A 91 4.35 -5.81 -15.84
C ILE A 91 5.74 -5.91 -15.20
N CYS A 92 5.89 -6.79 -14.21
CA CYS A 92 7.10 -6.87 -13.37
C CYS A 92 7.68 -8.30 -13.21
N GLY A 93 7.38 -9.19 -14.16
CA GLY A 93 7.94 -10.55 -14.22
C GLY A 93 7.00 -11.65 -13.73
N SER A 94 7.56 -12.80 -13.34
CA SER A 94 6.84 -14.07 -13.17
C SER A 94 5.66 -14.02 -12.20
N ASN A 95 5.79 -13.31 -11.08
CA ASN A 95 4.75 -13.21 -10.07
C ASN A 95 4.06 -11.83 -10.06
N HIS A 96 3.99 -11.17 -11.22
CA HIS A 96 3.30 -9.89 -11.38
C HIS A 96 1.86 -9.91 -10.82
N SER A 97 1.13 -11.01 -11.02
CA SER A 97 -0.24 -11.19 -10.53
C SER A 97 -0.36 -11.59 -9.05
N PHE A 98 0.74 -11.68 -8.31
CA PHE A 98 0.80 -12.25 -6.96
C PHE A 98 1.44 -11.29 -5.93
N MET A 99 1.32 -9.98 -6.17
CA MET A 99 1.77 -8.94 -5.25
C MET A 99 0.65 -7.92 -4.99
N PRO A 100 -0.40 -8.34 -4.24
CA PRO A 100 -1.55 -7.50 -3.93
C PRO A 100 -1.17 -6.29 -3.09
N ILE A 101 -2.03 -5.29 -3.13
CA ILE A 101 -2.00 -4.13 -2.25
C ILE A 101 -3.28 -4.19 -1.42
N VAL A 102 -3.15 -4.03 -0.11
CA VAL A 102 -4.30 -3.92 0.78
C VAL A 102 -4.11 -2.70 1.65
N ALA A 103 -4.96 -1.70 1.45
CA ALA A 103 -5.01 -0.48 2.23
C ALA A 103 -6.18 -0.57 3.20
N GLU A 104 -5.92 -0.46 4.49
CA GLU A 104 -6.93 -0.49 5.55
C GLU A 104 -7.02 0.90 6.17
N VAL A 105 -8.13 1.59 5.87
CA VAL A 105 -8.44 2.89 6.46
C VAL A 105 -9.15 2.66 7.78
N VAL A 106 -8.59 3.23 8.86
CA VAL A 106 -9.10 3.11 10.23
C VAL A 106 -9.33 4.50 10.84
N PRO A 107 -10.12 4.61 11.92
CA PRO A 107 -10.22 5.87 12.67
C PRO A 107 -8.84 6.39 13.08
N ALA A 108 -8.61 7.70 12.96
CA ALA A 108 -7.29 8.29 13.22
C ALA A 108 -6.73 7.95 14.62
N VAL A 109 -7.61 7.82 15.62
CA VAL A 109 -7.22 7.38 16.98
C VAL A 109 -6.69 5.94 16.99
N CYS A 110 -7.34 5.04 16.26
CA CYS A 110 -6.89 3.65 16.11
C CYS A 110 -5.57 3.58 15.35
N PHE A 111 -5.41 4.35 14.26
CA PHE A 111 -4.16 4.44 13.50
C PHE A 111 -2.98 4.79 14.41
N MET A 112 -3.11 5.85 15.22
CA MET A 112 -2.07 6.27 16.16
C MET A 112 -1.78 5.22 17.22
N ALA A 113 -2.82 4.56 17.76
CA ALA A 113 -2.65 3.53 18.78
C ALA A 113 -1.99 2.26 18.24
N THR A 114 -2.26 1.88 16.99
CA THR A 114 -1.70 0.68 16.36
C THR A 114 -0.22 0.87 16.00
N LEU A 115 0.16 2.04 15.47
CA LEU A 115 1.56 2.29 15.08
C LEU A 115 2.47 2.68 16.25
N ALA A 116 1.91 3.04 17.42
CA ALA A 116 2.69 3.35 18.61
C ALA A 116 3.16 2.11 19.40
N ASN A 117 2.67 0.91 19.06
CA ASN A 117 3.04 -0.36 19.67
C ASN A 117 3.90 -1.20 18.73
#